data_AF-A0A661LZR8-F1
#
_entry.id   AF-A0A661LZR8-F1
#
_cell.length_a   1.000
_cell.length_b   1.000
_cell.length_c   1.000
_cell.angle_alpha   90.00
_cell.angle_beta   90.00
_cell.angle_gamma   90.00
#
_symmetry.space_group_name_H-M   'P 1'
#
loop_
_entity.id
_entity.type
_entity.pdbx_description
1 polymer ?
#
loop_
_entity_poly.entity_id
_entity_poly.type
_entity_poly.pdbx_seq_one_letter_code
_entity_poly.pdbx_strand_id
1 'polypeptide(L)'
;MVSILLIPFAVSLFTGIGLFLAPSGKMARMTEWYLAGMDKWKLENMHAVSGFAMDVVAVIHLMLNIGMLANKIKSFGETSRGKG
;
A
#
# COMPACT_ATOMS: atom_id res chain seq x y z
N MET A 1 12.27 -10.71 3.59
CA MET A 1 11.40 -10.42 2.42
C MET A 1 10.26 -9.45 2.75
N VAL A 2 9.68 -9.48 3.95
CA VAL A 2 8.61 -8.53 4.38
C VAL A 2 9.06 -7.05 4.36
N SER A 3 10.33 -6.79 4.63
CA SER A 3 10.88 -5.42 4.73
C SER A 3 10.83 -4.61 3.43
N ILE A 4 10.79 -5.26 2.27
CA ILE A 4 10.77 -4.55 0.97
C ILE A 4 9.39 -3.95 0.69
N LEU A 5 8.30 -4.57 1.15
CA LEU A 5 6.94 -4.05 0.95
C LEU A 5 6.62 -2.87 1.89
N LEU A 6 7.26 -2.82 3.06
CA LEU A 6 6.99 -1.79 4.06
C LEU A 6 7.40 -0.39 3.59
N ILE A 7 8.44 -0.29 2.75
CA ILE A 7 8.94 0.98 2.22
C ILE A 7 7.92 1.66 1.30
N PRO A 8 7.46 1.03 0.18
CA PRO A 8 6.44 1.62 -0.67
C PRO A 8 5.12 1.79 0.08
N PHE A 9 4.79 0.89 1.02
CA PHE A 9 3.60 1.03 1.86
C PHE A 9 3.63 2.32 2.71
N ALA A 10 4.74 2.64 3.36
CA ALA A 10 4.86 3.86 4.16
C ALA A 10 4.74 5.14 3.29
N VAL A 11 5.32 5.12 2.09
CA VAL A 11 5.22 6.24 1.13
C VAL A 11 3.79 6.39 0.61
N SER A 12 3.13 5.29 0.23
CA SER A 12 1.73 5.31 -0.20
C SER A 12 0.79 5.72 0.91
N LEU A 13 1.06 5.35 2.17
CA LEU A 13 0.29 5.79 3.33
C LEU A 13 0.42 7.31 3.55
N PHE A 14 1.65 7.84 3.53
CA PHE A 14 1.89 9.27 3.69
C PHE A 14 1.23 10.09 2.58
N THR A 15 1.44 9.69 1.32
CA THR A 15 0.83 10.36 0.17
C THR A 15 -0.69 10.21 0.16
N GLY A 16 -1.23 9.06 0.58
CA GLY A 16 -2.66 8.81 0.70
C GLY A 16 -3.33 9.68 1.76
N ILE A 17 -2.70 9.86 2.94
CA ILE A 17 -3.16 10.81 3.96
C ILE A 17 -3.14 12.25 3.40
N GLY A 18 -2.09 12.59 2.65
CA GLY A 18 -1.99 13.87 1.95
C GLY A 18 -3.17 14.09 0.99
N LEU A 19 -3.51 13.10 0.16
CA LEU A 19 -4.67 13.18 -0.73
C LEU A 19 -6.00 13.18 0.01
N PHE A 20 -6.11 12.49 1.13
CA PHE A 20 -7.32 12.45 1.94
C PHE A 20 -7.66 13.82 2.53
N LEU A 21 -6.64 14.58 2.94
CA LEU A 21 -6.79 15.97 3.41
C LEU A 21 -6.90 16.97 2.26
N ALA A 22 -6.51 16.59 1.03
CA ALA A 22 -6.54 17.49 -0.11
C ALA A 22 -8.00 17.82 -0.50
N PRO A 23 -8.37 19.10 -0.61
CA PRO A 23 -9.70 19.48 -1.02
C PRO A 23 -9.99 19.05 -2.48
N SER A 24 -11.28 19.07 -2.85
CA SER A 24 -11.73 18.71 -4.20
C SER A 24 -10.94 19.50 -5.27
N GLY A 25 -10.67 18.90 -6.43
CA GLY A 25 -9.68 19.43 -7.39
C GLY A 25 -9.88 20.89 -7.82
N LYS A 26 -11.12 21.40 -7.78
CA LYS A 26 -11.42 22.81 -8.05
C LYS A 26 -11.07 23.73 -6.88
N MET A 27 -11.31 23.28 -5.65
CA MET A 27 -10.96 24.01 -4.43
C MET A 27 -9.44 24.00 -4.19
N ALA A 28 -8.75 22.88 -4.43
CA ALA A 28 -7.29 22.81 -4.32
C ALA A 28 -6.56 23.80 -5.24
N ARG A 29 -7.12 24.08 -6.43
CA ARG A 29 -6.58 25.08 -7.36
C ARG A 29 -6.92 26.52 -6.96
N MET A 30 -8.05 26.73 -6.29
CA MET A 30 -8.47 28.05 -5.80
C MET A 30 -7.74 28.45 -4.51
N THR A 31 -7.43 27.49 -3.64
CA THR A 31 -6.82 27.74 -2.33
C THR A 31 -5.30 27.57 -2.33
N GLU A 32 -4.68 27.40 -3.50
CA GLU A 32 -3.25 27.09 -3.66
C GLU A 32 -2.78 26.07 -2.61
N TRP A 33 -3.43 24.90 -2.60
CA TRP A 33 -3.19 23.94 -1.53
C TRP A 33 -1.81 23.30 -1.69
N TYR A 34 -0.97 23.52 -0.68
CA TYR A 34 0.36 22.92 -0.55
C TYR A 34 0.41 22.05 0.69
N LEU A 35 0.81 20.80 0.54
CA LEU A 35 1.11 19.92 1.67
C LEU A 35 2.59 19.56 1.62
N ALA A 36 3.31 19.94 2.68
CA ALA A 36 4.77 19.82 2.75
C ALA A 36 5.50 20.44 1.54
N GLY A 37 4.96 21.55 0.99
CA GLY A 37 5.53 22.23 -0.19
C GLY A 37 5.27 21.53 -1.53
N MET A 38 4.39 20.53 -1.57
CA MET A 38 3.98 19.84 -2.80
C MET A 38 2.51 20.11 -3.11
N ASP A 39 2.25 20.42 -4.38
CA ASP A 39 0.89 20.51 -4.90
C ASP A 39 0.18 19.14 -4.82
N LYS A 40 -1.14 19.20 -4.72
CA LYS A 40 -2.01 18.02 -4.80
C LYS A 40 -1.67 17.09 -5.96
N TRP A 41 -1.43 17.64 -7.15
CA TRP A 41 -1.13 16.88 -8.36
C TRP A 41 0.16 16.07 -8.25
N LYS A 42 1.17 16.64 -7.59
CA LYS A 42 2.46 15.99 -7.39
C LYS A 42 2.33 14.85 -6.38
N LEU A 43 1.58 15.07 -5.30
CA LEU A 43 1.22 14.02 -4.33
C LEU A 43 0.42 12.89 -4.99
N GLU A 44 -0.54 13.21 -5.86
CA GLU A 44 -1.36 12.24 -6.58
C GLU A 44 -0.52 11.37 -7.51
N ASN A 45 0.40 11.98 -8.26
CA ASN A 45 1.30 11.24 -9.14
C ASN A 45 2.26 10.34 -8.34
N MET A 46 2.81 10.82 -7.22
CA MET A 46 3.66 10.01 -6.34
C MET A 46 2.88 8.87 -5.68
N HIS A 47 1.62 9.09 -5.28
CA HIS A 47 0.74 8.06 -4.76
C HIS A 47 0.46 6.98 -5.80
N ALA A 48 0.10 7.38 -7.03
CA ALA A 48 -0.19 6.45 -8.12
C ALA A 48 1.03 5.58 -8.49
N VAL A 49 2.20 6.20 -8.65
CA VAL A 49 3.44 5.49 -8.98
C VAL A 49 3.87 4.56 -7.84
N SER A 50 3.80 5.02 -6.59
CA SER A 50 4.12 4.17 -5.42
C SER A 50 3.15 3.02 -5.26
N GLY A 51 1.85 3.23 -5.50
CA GLY A 51 0.83 2.18 -5.49
C GLY A 51 1.08 1.11 -6.55
N PHE A 52 1.38 1.53 -7.79
CA PHE A 52 1.72 0.59 -8.86
C PHE A 52 3.00 -0.23 -8.55
N ALA A 53 4.03 0.43 -8.02
CA ALA A 53 5.24 -0.26 -7.59
C ALA A 53 4.96 -1.24 -6.44
N MET A 54 4.09 -0.87 -5.49
CA MET A 54 3.68 -1.73 -4.39
C MET A 54 2.93 -2.97 -4.90
N ASP A 55 2.01 -2.83 -5.85
CA ASP A 55 1.28 -3.96 -6.43
C ASP A 55 2.21 -4.96 -7.12
N VAL A 56 3.17 -4.48 -7.92
CA VAL A 56 4.16 -5.35 -8.58
C VAL A 56 4.97 -6.15 -7.55
N VAL A 57 5.49 -5.47 -6.53
CA VAL A 57 6.27 -6.12 -5.47
C VAL A 57 5.39 -7.06 -4.64
N ALA A 58 4.12 -6.72 -4.41
CA ALA A 58 3.16 -7.55 -3.68
C ALA A 58 2.85 -8.86 -4.42
N VAL A 59 2.67 -8.79 -5.74
CA VAL A 59 2.50 -9.99 -6.59
C VAL A 59 3.74 -10.88 -6.53
N ILE A 60 4.94 -10.31 -6.71
CA ILE A 60 6.21 -11.06 -6.61
C ILE A 60 6.36 -11.69 -5.22
N HIS A 61 6.05 -10.93 -4.17
CA HIS A 61 6.09 -11.40 -2.80
C HIS A 61 5.14 -12.59 -2.61
N LEU A 62 3.90 -12.49 -3.09
CA LEU A 62 2.92 -13.57 -2.98
C LEU A 62 3.33 -14.81 -3.76
N MET A 63 3.83 -14.66 -5.00
CA MET A 63 4.28 -15.77 -5.82
C MET A 63 5.43 -16.55 -5.16
N LEU A 64 6.41 -15.85 -4.59
CA LEU A 64 7.56 -16.48 -3.93
C LEU A 64 7.19 -17.13 -2.58
N ASN A 65 6.11 -16.68 -1.93
CA ASN A 65 5.69 -17.17 -0.61
C ASN A 65 4.44 -18.06 -0.64
N ILE A 66 3.83 -18.32 -1.81
CA ILE A 66 2.58 -19.07 -1.95
C ILE A 66 2.67 -20.48 -1.33
N GLY A 67 3.81 -21.15 -1.46
CA GLY A 67 4.04 -22.47 -0.88
C GLY A 67 4.09 -22.47 0.65
N MET A 68 4.72 -21.45 1.25
CA MET A 68 4.70 -21.28 2.71
C MET A 68 3.29 -20.96 3.20
N LEU A 69 2.54 -20.13 2.47
CA LEU A 69 1.17 -19.76 2.79
C LEU A 69 0.25 -20.99 2.76
N ALA A 70 0.36 -21.81 1.71
CA ALA A 70 -0.38 -23.07 1.59
C ALA A 70 -0.04 -24.05 2.74
N ASN A 71 1.24 -24.20 3.08
CA ASN A 71 1.66 -25.05 4.19
C ASN A 71 1.13 -24.54 5.55
N LYS A 72 1.10 -23.22 5.75
CA LYS A 72 0.58 -22.59 6.98
C LYS A 72 -0.94 -22.73 7.09
N ILE A 73 -1.67 -22.62 5.98
CA ILE A 73 -3.13 -22.87 5.93
C ILE A 73 -3.41 -24.35 6.23
N LYS A 74 -2.64 -25.27 5.64
CA LYS A 74 -2.78 -26.71 5.88
C LYS A 74 -2.54 -27.05 7.35
N SER A 75 -1.45 -26.56 7.94
CA SER A 75 -1.16 -26.79 9.36
C SER A 75 -2.22 -26.18 10.28
N PHE A 76 -2.80 -25.04 9.90
CA PHE A 76 -3.88 -24.40 10.66
C PHE A 76 -5.19 -25.21 10.63
N GLY A 77 -5.50 -25.80 9.48
CA GLY A 77 -6.64 -26.73 9.35
C GLY A 77 -6.44 -28.00 10.18
N GLU A 78 -5.24 -28.58 10.15
CA GLU A 78 -4.90 -29.77 10.94
C GLU A 78 -4.92 -29.48 12.45
N THR A 79 -4.43 -28.31 12.89
CA THR A 79 -4.48 -27.91 14.31
C THR A 79 -5.92 -27.72 14.82
N SER A 80 -6.85 -27.28 13.96
CA SER A 80 -8.26 -27.14 14.31
C SER A 80 -9.00 -28.47 14.36
N ARG A 81 -8.52 -29.49 13.62
CA ARG A 81 -9.09 -30.85 13.60
C ARG A 81 -8.59 -31.74 14.74
N GLY A 82 -7.38 -31.50 15.25
CA GLY A 82 -6.79 -32.24 16.38
C GLY A 82 -7.28 -31.80 17.76
N LYS A 83 -8.21 -30.84 17.84
CA LYS A 83 -8.85 -30.35 19.06
C LYS A 83 -10.31 -30.82 19.23
N GLY A 84 -10.72 -31.85 18.49
CA GLY A 84 -12.02 -32.52 18.63
C GLY A 84 -11.89 -33.88 19.29
#